data_AF-A0A968HUA4-F1
#
_entry.id   AF-A0A968HUA4-F1
#
_cell.length_a   1.000
_cell.length_b   1.000
_cell.length_c   1.000
_cell.angle_alpha   90.00
_cell.angle_beta   90.00
_cell.angle_gamma   90.00
#
_symmetry.space_group_name_H-M   'P 1'
#
loop_
_entity.id
_entity.type
_entity.pdbx_description
1 polymer ?
#
loop_
_entity_poly.entity_id
_entity_poly.type
_entity_poly.pdbx_seq_one_letter_code
_entity_poly.pdbx_strand_id
1 'polypeptide(L)' 'MKVSLDPAAVYSRLEQVSQLADLRPEHRLDGKLDMSPQGVLARLRMASELRDLCNALAEAGAATITADSTGEDR' A
#
# COMPACT_ATOMS: atom_id res chain seq x y z
N MET A 1 4.93 -8.92 9.47
CA MET A 1 5.89 -7.82 9.21
C MET A 1 5.34 -6.55 9.82
N LYS A 2 6.11 -5.81 10.63
CA LYS A 2 5.64 -4.58 11.28
C LYS A 2 5.98 -3.39 10.37
N VAL A 3 4.98 -2.73 9.81
CA VAL A 3 5.20 -1.54 8.97
C VAL A 3 5.40 -0.34 9.88
N SER A 4 6.58 0.28 9.79
CA SER A 4 6.82 1.58 10.44
C SER A 4 6.03 2.68 9.74
N LEU A 5 5.34 3.50 10.55
CA LEU A 5 4.62 4.72 10.14
C LEU A 5 5.42 5.99 10.47
N ASP A 6 6.69 5.84 10.83
CA ASP A 6 7.59 6.98 11.01
C ASP A 6 7.67 7.81 9.71
N PRO A 7 7.65 9.16 9.78
CA PRO A 7 7.64 10.01 8.59
C PRO A 7 8.76 9.68 7.60
N ALA A 8 9.98 9.39 8.07
CA ALA A 8 11.09 9.08 7.17
C ALA A 8 10.87 7.75 6.43
N ALA A 9 10.29 6.76 7.11
CA ALA A 9 9.94 5.47 6.51
C ALA A 9 8.80 5.61 5.48
N VAL A 10 7.84 6.50 5.73
CA VAL A 10 6.76 6.82 4.78
C VAL A 10 7.32 7.54 3.55
N TYR A 11 8.15 8.57 3.74
CA TYR A 11 8.77 9.31 2.63
C TYR A 11 9.63 8.42 1.74
N SER A 12 10.49 7.59 2.34
CA SER A 12 11.33 6.65 1.58
C SER A 12 10.50 5.67 0.74
N ARG A 13 9.37 5.22 1.26
CA ARG A 13 8.50 4.29 0.55
C ARG A 13 7.73 4.99 -0.58
N LEU A 14 7.28 6.22 -0.34
CA LEU A 14 6.68 7.06 -1.38
C LEU A 14 7.68 7.37 -2.50
N GLU A 15 8.93 7.64 -2.16
CA GLU A 15 10.01 7.85 -3.13
C GLU A 15 10.26 6.60 -3.98
N GLN A 16 10.37 5.42 -3.36
CA GLN A 16 10.50 4.15 -4.08
C GLN A 16 9.33 3.87 -5.02
N VAL A 17 8.09 4.14 -4.58
CA VAL A 17 6.89 4.00 -5.42
C VAL A 17 6.88 5.04 -6.56
N SER A 18 7.36 6.26 -6.31
CA SER A 18 7.47 7.28 -7.35
C SER A 18 8.49 6.93 -8.44
N GLN A 19 9.55 6.19 -8.09
CA GLN A 19 10.54 5.70 -9.06
C GLN A 19 10.00 4.54 -9.89
N LEU A 20 9.07 3.75 -9.35
CA LEU A 20 8.37 2.69 -10.08
C LEU A 20 7.35 3.24 -11.10
N ALA A 21 6.97 4.52 -10.99
CA ALA A 21 6.02 5.17 -11.87
C ALA A 21 6.66 6.42 -12.49
N ASP A 22 7.16 6.32 -13.72
CA ASP A 22 7.53 7.52 -14.48
C ASP A 22 6.26 8.35 -14.78
N LEU A 23 6.08 9.43 -14.01
CA LEU A 23 4.90 10.29 -14.08
C LEU A 23 4.99 11.35 -15.19
N ARG A 24 6.12 11.43 -15.92
CA ARG A 24 6.27 12.37 -17.03
C ARG A 24 5.22 12.06 -18.11
N PRO A 25 4.50 13.06 -18.65
CA PRO A 25 3.39 12.85 -19.59
C PRO A 25 3.69 11.89 -20.75
N GLU A 26 4.94 11.92 -21.20
CA GLU A 26 5.52 11.16 -22.32
C GLU A 26 5.67 9.66 -22.01
N HIS A 27 5.91 9.31 -20.74
CA HIS A 27 6.17 7.94 -20.27
C HIS A 27 5.03 7.39 -19.40
N ARG A 28 4.00 8.20 -19.11
CA ARG A 28 2.80 7.78 -18.36
C ARG A 28 2.08 6.58 -18.96
N LEU A 29 2.25 6.34 -20.26
CA LEU A 29 1.66 5.20 -20.96
C LEU A 29 2.51 3.94 -20.87
N ASP A 30 3.83 4.03 -20.68
CA ASP A 30 4.71 2.87 -20.57
C ASP A 30 4.36 2.06 -19.31
N GLY A 31 4.07 2.75 -18.20
CA GLY A 31 3.54 2.15 -16.99
C GLY A 31 2.10 1.61 -17.13
N LYS A 32 1.34 2.01 -18.16
CA LYS A 32 -0.03 1.53 -18.42
C LYS A 32 -0.11 0.44 -19.49
N LEU A 33 0.88 0.32 -20.37
CA LEU A 33 0.82 -0.50 -21.58
C LEU A 33 1.79 -1.69 -21.58
N ASP A 34 2.61 -1.87 -20.54
CA ASP A 34 3.40 -3.10 -20.39
C ASP A 34 2.48 -4.31 -20.09
N MET A 35 2.00 -4.89 -21.19
CA MET A 35 1.16 -6.08 -21.27
C MET A 35 1.99 -7.35 -21.45
N SER A 36 3.32 -7.28 -21.27
CA SER A 36 4.13 -8.49 -21.22
C SER A 36 3.65 -9.37 -20.07
N PRO A 37 3.78 -10.71 -20.16
CA PRO A 37 3.39 -11.60 -19.07
C PRO A 37 4.03 -11.23 -17.72
N GLN A 38 5.29 -10.78 -17.75
CA GLN A 38 6.02 -10.32 -16.56
C GLN A 38 5.44 -9.01 -16.02
N GLY A 39 5.14 -8.04 -16.89
CA GLY A 39 4.53 -6.77 -16.54
C GLY A 39 3.15 -6.93 -15.91
N VAL A 40 2.33 -7.83 -16.43
CA VAL A 40 1.01 -8.17 -15.87
C VAL A 40 1.15 -8.86 -14.51
N LEU A 41 2.05 -9.84 -14.39
CA LEU A 41 2.29 -10.54 -13.12
C LEU A 41 2.79 -9.60 -12.03
N ALA A 42 3.71 -8.69 -12.35
CA ALA A 42 4.21 -7.69 -11.41
C ALA A 42 3.08 -6.77 -10.90
N ARG A 43 2.21 -6.31 -11.79
CA ARG A 43 1.04 -5.48 -11.43
C ARG A 43 0.03 -6.24 -10.56
N LEU A 44 -0.25 -7.50 -10.88
CA LEU A 44 -1.14 -8.34 -10.07
C LEU A 44 -0.58 -8.59 -8.67
N ARG A 45 0.74 -8.78 -8.53
CA ARG A 45 1.40 -8.92 -7.22
C ARG A 45 1.25 -7.65 -6.40
N MET A 46 1.59 -6.48 -6.97
CA MET A 46 1.44 -5.19 -6.30
C MET A 46 -0.01 -4.94 -5.85
N ALA A 47 -0.99 -5.21 -6.71
CA ALA A 47 -2.41 -5.07 -6.35
C ALA A 47 -2.84 -6.02 -5.21
N SER A 48 -2.30 -7.24 -5.20
CA SER A 48 -2.59 -8.22 -4.14
C SER A 48 -1.98 -7.80 -2.80
N GLU A 49 -0.71 -7.36 -2.80
CA GLU A 49 -0.03 -6.85 -1.61
C GLU A 49 -0.74 -5.62 -1.02
N LEU A 50 -1.21 -4.71 -1.89
CA LEU A 50 -1.97 -3.55 -1.45
C LEU A 50 -3.30 -3.96 -0.81
N ARG A 51 -4.03 -4.91 -1.41
CA ARG A 51 -5.28 -5.44 -0.83
C ARG A 51 -5.03 -6.05 0.54
N ASP A 52 -3.98 -6.86 0.67
CA ASP A 52 -3.67 -7.54 1.92
C ASP A 52 -3.28 -6.54 3.02
N LEU A 53 -2.56 -5.45 2.66
CA LEU A 53 -2.30 -4.34 3.58
C LEU A 53 -3.59 -3.63 4.01
N CYS A 54 -4.51 -3.34 3.09
CA CYS A 54 -5.78 -2.71 3.42
C CYS A 54 -6.62 -3.58 4.37
N ASN A 55 -6.64 -4.90 4.16
CA ASN A 55 -7.32 -5.83 5.05
C ASN A 55 -6.69 -5.81 6.45
N ALA A 56 -5.35 -5.86 6.54
CA ALA A 56 -4.66 -5.79 7.82
C ALA A 56 -4.92 -4.47 8.56
N LEU A 57 -5.02 -3.35 7.84
CA LEU A 57 -5.38 -2.06 8.42
C LEU A 57 -6.83 -2.03 8.91
N ALA A 58 -7.76 -2.63 8.16
CA ALA A 58 -9.16 -2.75 8.57
C ALA A 58 -9.30 -3.61 9.85
N GLU A 59 -8.59 -4.73 9.91
CA GLU A 59 -8.53 -5.60 11.09
C GLU A 59 -7.94 -4.87 12.31
N ALA A 60 -6.83 -4.14 12.12
CA ALA A 60 -6.22 -3.35 13.19
C ALA A 60 -7.14 -2.22 13.67
N GLY A 61 -7.85 -1.55 12.75
CA GLY A 61 -8.85 -0.53 13.09
C GLY A 61 -10.02 -1.11 13.90
N ALA A 62 -10.56 -2.25 13.48
CA ALA A 62 -11.65 -2.93 14.19
C ALA A 62 -11.23 -3.41 15.59
N ALA A 63 -10.00 -3.90 15.75
CA ALA A 63 -9.44 -4.27 17.05
C ALA A 63 -9.27 -3.06 17.99
N THR A 64 -9.00 -1.88 17.44
CA THR A 64 -8.84 -0.65 18.23
C THR A 64 -10.20 -0.13 18.73
N ILE A 65 -11.24 -0.19 17.90
CA ILE A 65 -12.61 0.24 18.26
C ILE A 65 -13.20 -0.66 19.36
N THR A 66 -12.95 -1.97 19.29
CA THR A 66 -13.45 -2.93 20.29
C THR A 66 -12.73 -2.78 21.64
N ALA A 67 -11.43 -2.47 21.65
CA ALA A 67 -10.69 -2.19 22.88
C ALA A 67 -11.19 -0.93 23.61
N ASP A 68 -11.58 0.12 22.88
CA ASP A 68 -12.08 1.37 23.45
C ASP A 68 -13.48 1.20 24.09
N SER A 69 -14.35 0.37 23.48
CA SER A 69 -15.69 0.07 23.99
C SER A 69 -15.73 -0.79 25.28
N THR A 70 -14.58 -1.27 25.76
CA THR A 70 -14.50 -2.09 27.00
C THR A 70 -13.97 -1.30 28.20
N GLY A 71 -13.65 -0.01 28.02
CA GLY A 71 -13.05 0.86 29.05
C GLY A 71 -14.02 1.83 29.74
N GLU A 72 -15.26 1.94 29.28
CA GLU A 72 -16.23 2.93 29.76
C GLU A 72 -17.33 2.27 30.62
N ASP A 73 -16.92 1.63 31.71
CA ASP A 73 -17.81 1.19 32.78
C ASP A 73 -17.05 1.22 34.12
N ARG A 74 -16.71 2.43 34.58
CA ARG A 74 -16.25 2.70 35.95
C ARG A 74 -16.66 4.08 36.43
#